data_AF-X0WVQ3-F1
#
_entry.id   AF-X0WVQ3-F1
#
_cell.length_a   1.000
_cell.length_b   1.000
_cell.length_c   1.000
_cell.angle_alpha   90.00
_cell.angle_beta   90.00
_cell.angle_gamma   90.00
#
_symmetry.space_group_name_H-M   'P 1'
#
loop_
_entity.id
_entity.type
_entity.pdbx_description
1 polymer ?
#
loop_
_entity_poly.entity_id
_entity_poly.type
_entity_poly.pdbx_seq_one_letter_code
_entity_poly.pdbx_strand_id
1 'polypeptide(L)'
;MDDGQTKVFKGFRVQHNNARGPCKGGIRFHLEETIDVVKALAAWMTWKCAVADIPLGGGKGGVICNPKEMSTGELERLSRGYIDAIWEFIGPDRDIPAPDVYTNPQIMGWMMDEYSKLKGCYIPGVITGKPLSLGGSQGRGDATARGGVYTIIEAAKHLGIDLSAATVAVQGYGNAGSHAAILMHTVTKSKIIAVSDSKGGIYNEQGLDPSHVLQHKMEAGSVINFPKAENISNRELLELKVDVLCPA
;
A
#
# COMPACT_ATOMS: atom_id res chain seq x y z
N MET A 1 -20.88 17.42 0.66
CA MET A 1 -20.07 17.47 -0.58
C MET A 1 -19.80 18.93 -0.89
N ASP A 2 -18.83 19.24 -1.75
CA ASP A 2 -18.47 20.64 -2.04
C ASP A 2 -19.61 21.41 -2.75
N ASP A 3 -20.50 20.68 -3.42
CA ASP A 3 -21.74 21.20 -4.03
C ASP A 3 -22.88 21.44 -3.02
N GLY A 4 -22.64 21.25 -1.73
CA GLY A 4 -23.63 21.39 -0.66
C GLY A 4 -24.53 20.17 -0.44
N GLN A 5 -24.48 19.14 -1.29
CA GLN A 5 -25.29 17.94 -1.11
C GLN A 5 -24.74 17.04 0.00
N THR A 6 -25.63 16.30 0.66
CA THR A 6 -25.24 15.26 1.62
C THR A 6 -25.09 13.93 0.90
N LYS A 7 -23.93 13.28 1.06
CA LYS A 7 -23.66 11.95 0.53
C LYS A 7 -23.28 11.01 1.66
N VAL A 8 -23.92 9.84 1.71
CA VAL A 8 -23.66 8.80 2.71
C VAL A 8 -22.70 7.78 2.11
N PHE A 9 -21.64 7.46 2.85
CA PHE A 9 -20.65 6.46 2.47
C PHE A 9 -20.72 5.28 3.44
N LYS A 10 -20.55 4.07 2.91
CA LYS A 10 -20.51 2.86 3.73
C LYS A 10 -19.07 2.60 4.19
N GLY A 11 -18.86 2.61 5.50
CA GLY A 11 -17.58 2.29 6.13
C GLY A 11 -17.61 0.94 6.84
N PHE A 12 -16.45 0.30 6.94
CA PHE A 12 -16.23 -0.96 7.63
C PHE A 12 -14.99 -0.86 8.53
N ARG A 13 -15.03 -1.50 9.70
CA ARG A 13 -13.86 -1.83 10.50
C ARG A 13 -14.04 -3.25 11.05
N VAL A 14 -13.11 -4.14 10.71
CA VAL A 14 -13.13 -5.54 11.12
C VAL A 14 -11.92 -5.82 11.99
N GLN A 15 -12.15 -6.41 13.17
CA GLN A 15 -11.14 -6.92 14.09
C GLN A 15 -11.25 -8.45 14.05
N HIS A 16 -10.34 -9.10 13.35
CA HIS A 16 -10.43 -10.54 13.08
C HIS A 16 -9.97 -11.39 14.27
N ASN A 17 -8.80 -11.08 14.82
CA ASN A 17 -8.24 -11.80 15.97
C ASN A 17 -7.23 -10.90 16.70
N ASN A 18 -7.35 -10.83 18.03
CA ASN A 18 -6.51 -10.02 18.92
C ASN A 18 -5.75 -10.86 19.97
N ALA A 19 -5.62 -12.17 19.76
CA ALA A 19 -5.01 -13.07 20.74
C ALA A 19 -3.55 -12.76 21.05
N ARG A 20 -2.82 -12.18 20.09
CA ARG A 20 -1.40 -11.77 20.24
C ARG A 20 -1.21 -10.32 20.67
N GLY A 21 -2.27 -9.53 20.77
CA GLY A 21 -2.22 -8.10 21.05
C GLY A 21 -3.25 -7.28 20.27
N PRO A 22 -3.15 -5.94 20.34
CA PRO A 22 -4.07 -5.03 19.66
C PRO A 22 -4.19 -5.31 18.16
N CYS A 23 -5.37 -5.10 17.58
CA CYS A 23 -5.57 -5.29 16.15
C CYS A 23 -4.74 -4.29 15.34
N LYS A 24 -4.20 -4.74 14.20
CA LYS A 24 -3.46 -3.88 13.28
C LYS A 24 -3.93 -4.07 11.85
N GLY A 25 -4.18 -2.96 11.16
CA GLY A 25 -4.23 -2.98 9.70
C GLY A 25 -4.89 -1.77 9.06
N GLY A 26 -4.64 -1.66 7.76
CA GLY A 26 -4.91 -0.46 6.98
C GLY A 26 -6.39 -0.16 6.73
N ILE A 27 -6.65 1.06 6.25
CA ILE A 27 -7.95 1.53 5.80
C ILE A 27 -7.88 1.78 4.30
N ARG A 28 -8.73 1.08 3.53
CA ARG A 28 -8.81 1.19 2.07
C ARG A 28 -9.98 2.06 1.64
N PHE A 29 -9.75 2.97 0.70
CA PHE A 29 -10.81 3.75 0.06
C PHE A 29 -10.97 3.23 -1.37
N HIS A 30 -12.06 2.54 -1.70
CA HIS A 30 -12.23 1.94 -3.02
C HIS A 30 -13.69 1.73 -3.40
N LEU A 31 -14.04 1.92 -4.68
CA LEU A 31 -15.42 1.86 -5.17
C LEU A 31 -16.01 0.44 -5.03
N GLU A 32 -15.18 -0.57 -5.23
CA GLU A 32 -15.56 -1.99 -5.17
C GLU A 32 -15.31 -2.62 -3.78
N GLU A 33 -15.14 -1.81 -2.74
CA GLU A 33 -14.92 -2.34 -1.39
C GLU A 33 -16.17 -3.08 -0.88
N THR A 34 -15.96 -4.24 -0.24
CA THR A 34 -17.04 -5.03 0.35
C THR A 34 -16.67 -5.52 1.75
N ILE A 35 -17.67 -5.86 2.56
CA ILE A 35 -17.41 -6.39 3.90
C ILE A 35 -16.59 -7.69 3.85
N ASP A 36 -16.77 -8.53 2.83
CA ASP A 36 -16.07 -9.81 2.71
C ASP A 36 -14.60 -9.61 2.34
N VAL A 37 -14.30 -8.63 1.47
CA VAL A 37 -12.92 -8.23 1.18
C VAL A 37 -12.24 -7.70 2.44
N VAL A 38 -12.89 -6.83 3.21
CA VAL A 38 -12.33 -6.28 4.46
C VAL A 38 -12.09 -7.39 5.50
N LYS A 39 -13.01 -8.37 5.64
CA LYS A 39 -12.84 -9.53 6.51
C LYS A 39 -11.64 -10.39 6.09
N ALA A 40 -11.53 -10.72 4.81
CA ALA A 40 -10.41 -11.49 4.29
C ALA A 40 -9.08 -10.78 4.56
N LEU A 41 -9.00 -9.47 4.28
CA LEU A 41 -7.80 -8.67 4.53
C LEU A 41 -7.44 -8.57 6.03
N ALA A 42 -8.43 -8.53 6.93
CA ALA A 42 -8.19 -8.56 8.38
C ALA A 42 -7.64 -9.91 8.84
N ALA A 43 -8.10 -11.02 8.24
CA ALA A 43 -7.54 -12.35 8.46
C ALA A 43 -6.08 -12.43 7.99
N TRP A 44 -5.78 -11.92 6.79
CA TRP A 44 -4.41 -11.83 6.29
C TRP A 44 -3.49 -11.01 7.21
N MET A 45 -4.00 -9.93 7.80
CA MET A 45 -3.24 -9.15 8.78
C MET A 45 -2.93 -9.95 10.05
N THR A 46 -3.85 -10.81 10.51
CA THR A 46 -3.61 -11.70 11.65
C THR A 46 -2.42 -12.62 11.36
N TRP A 47 -2.47 -13.31 10.23
CA TRP A 47 -1.41 -14.25 9.84
C TRP A 47 -0.09 -13.54 9.59
N LYS A 48 -0.11 -12.41 8.90
CA LYS A 48 1.09 -11.60 8.65
C LYS A 48 1.77 -11.18 9.94
N CYS A 49 1.03 -10.65 10.90
CA CYS A 49 1.60 -10.25 12.20
C CYS A 49 2.14 -11.46 12.96
N ALA A 50 1.41 -12.59 12.95
CA ALA A 50 1.86 -13.81 13.62
C ALA A 50 3.14 -14.41 13.00
N VAL A 51 3.23 -14.48 11.67
CA VAL A 51 4.38 -15.02 10.94
C VAL A 51 5.61 -14.12 11.10
N ALA A 52 5.42 -12.80 11.10
CA ALA A 52 6.49 -11.84 11.33
C ALA A 52 6.84 -11.64 12.82
N ASP A 53 6.23 -12.43 13.72
CA ASP A 53 6.38 -12.38 15.18
C ASP A 53 6.17 -10.98 15.80
N ILE A 54 5.22 -10.23 15.24
CA ILE A 54 4.83 -8.91 15.75
C ILE A 54 3.70 -9.11 16.77
N PRO A 55 3.75 -8.50 17.99
CA PRO A 55 2.77 -8.69 19.05
C PRO A 55 1.47 -7.92 18.79
N LEU A 56 0.84 -8.21 17.64
CA LEU A 56 -0.36 -7.56 17.15
C LEU A 56 -1.31 -8.60 16.55
N GLY A 57 -2.60 -8.31 16.69
CA GLY A 57 -3.68 -9.00 16.00
C GLY A 57 -3.90 -8.48 14.57
N GLY A 58 -4.94 -8.99 13.91
CA GLY A 58 -5.33 -8.56 12.57
C GLY A 58 -6.60 -7.73 12.57
N GLY A 59 -6.51 -6.54 11.99
CA GLY A 59 -7.67 -5.69 11.70
C GLY A 59 -7.62 -5.14 10.28
N LYS A 60 -8.74 -4.62 9.78
CA LYS A 60 -8.80 -3.90 8.51
C LYS A 60 -9.99 -2.96 8.48
N GLY A 61 -9.84 -1.83 7.79
CA GLY A 61 -10.93 -0.91 7.50
C GLY A 61 -11.12 -0.71 6.01
N GLY A 62 -12.31 -0.27 5.63
CA GLY A 62 -12.64 0.03 4.24
C GLY A 62 -13.75 1.08 4.16
N VAL A 63 -13.73 1.91 3.13
CA VAL A 63 -14.83 2.83 2.80
C VAL A 63 -15.14 2.70 1.31
N ILE A 64 -16.41 2.51 0.99
CA ILE A 64 -16.90 2.45 -0.39
C ILE A 64 -16.92 3.88 -0.96
N CYS A 65 -15.84 4.30 -1.62
CA CYS A 65 -15.74 5.61 -2.28
C CYS A 65 -14.74 5.59 -3.44
N ASN A 66 -14.82 6.59 -4.33
CA ASN A 66 -13.80 6.84 -5.35
C ASN A 66 -13.01 8.12 -5.01
N PRO A 67 -11.83 8.02 -4.39
CA PRO A 67 -11.04 9.19 -4.02
C PRO A 67 -10.61 10.07 -5.19
N LYS A 68 -10.59 9.53 -6.42
CA LYS A 68 -10.17 10.29 -7.62
C LYS A 68 -11.21 11.31 -8.08
N GLU A 69 -12.45 11.16 -7.66
CA GLU A 69 -13.56 12.07 -7.97
C GLU A 69 -13.86 13.04 -6.82
N MET A 70 -13.07 12.98 -5.73
CA MET A 70 -13.31 13.75 -4.52
C MET A 70 -12.27 14.86 -4.40
N SER A 71 -12.70 16.02 -3.94
CA SER A 71 -11.75 17.07 -3.58
C SER A 71 -10.98 16.71 -2.31
N THR A 72 -9.87 17.42 -2.06
CA THR A 72 -9.11 17.30 -0.80
C THR A 72 -10.01 17.56 0.42
N GLY A 73 -10.91 18.53 0.35
CA GLY A 73 -11.83 18.87 1.44
C GLY A 73 -12.89 17.79 1.67
N GLU A 74 -13.39 17.16 0.61
CA GLU A 74 -14.29 16.02 0.70
C GLU A 74 -13.62 14.79 1.31
N LEU A 75 -12.37 14.52 0.93
CA LEU A 75 -11.58 13.43 1.50
C LEU A 75 -11.27 13.65 2.97
N GLU A 76 -10.96 14.88 3.39
CA GLU A 76 -10.77 15.21 4.80
C GLU A 76 -12.05 14.96 5.60
N ARG A 77 -13.19 15.52 5.16
CA ARG A 77 -14.47 15.33 5.84
C ARG A 77 -14.89 13.87 5.91
N LEU A 78 -14.67 13.10 4.85
CA LEU A 78 -14.93 11.65 4.85
C LEU A 78 -14.02 10.93 5.86
N SER A 79 -12.74 11.29 5.90
CA SER A 79 -11.76 10.67 6.79
C SER A 79 -12.09 10.93 8.26
N ARG A 80 -12.51 12.16 8.58
CA ARG A 80 -12.96 12.55 9.92
C ARG A 80 -14.25 11.84 10.32
N GLY A 81 -15.27 11.88 9.44
CA GLY A 81 -16.54 11.19 9.66
C GLY A 81 -16.40 9.67 9.82
N TYR A 82 -15.41 9.05 9.17
CA TYR A 82 -15.09 7.65 9.42
C TYR A 82 -14.56 7.42 10.84
N ILE A 83 -13.69 8.30 11.34
CA ILE A 83 -13.18 8.21 12.72
C ILE A 83 -14.28 8.49 13.74
N ASP A 84 -15.15 9.47 13.51
CA ASP A 84 -16.33 9.73 14.35
C ASP A 84 -17.19 8.47 14.55
N ALA A 85 -17.29 7.63 13.51
CA ALA A 85 -18.05 6.39 13.57
C ALA A 85 -17.35 5.24 14.29
N ILE A 86 -16.01 5.26 14.43
CA ILE A 86 -15.24 4.10 14.93
C ILE A 86 -14.35 4.38 16.13
N TRP A 87 -14.22 5.64 16.59
CA TRP A 87 -13.22 6.04 17.57
C TRP A 87 -13.29 5.25 18.88
N GLU A 88 -14.49 4.80 19.29
CA GLU A 88 -14.66 3.98 20.50
C GLU A 88 -14.06 2.58 20.37
N PHE A 89 -13.90 2.08 19.14
CA PHE A 89 -13.40 0.73 18.86
C PHE A 89 -11.90 0.68 18.53
N ILE A 90 -11.26 1.83 18.34
CA ILE A 90 -9.83 1.97 18.04
C ILE A 90 -9.07 2.60 19.21
N GLY A 91 -7.75 2.43 19.21
CA GLY A 91 -6.88 2.92 20.28
C GLY A 91 -5.49 2.30 20.19
N PRO A 92 -4.46 2.95 20.78
CA PRO A 92 -3.08 2.46 20.74
C PRO A 92 -2.89 1.08 21.39
N ASP A 93 -3.81 0.68 22.26
CA ASP A 93 -3.86 -0.56 23.02
C ASP A 93 -5.02 -1.49 22.60
N ARG A 94 -5.78 -1.11 21.55
CA ARG A 94 -6.96 -1.85 21.12
C ARG A 94 -6.93 -2.20 19.63
N ASP A 95 -6.84 -1.19 18.78
CA ASP A 95 -6.82 -1.36 17.33
C ASP A 95 -6.19 -0.12 16.67
N ILE A 96 -5.14 -0.34 15.87
CA ILE A 96 -4.28 0.70 15.33
C ILE A 96 -4.37 0.70 13.80
N PRO A 97 -5.10 1.64 13.17
CA PRO A 97 -5.19 1.69 11.72
C PRO A 97 -3.88 2.09 11.01
N ALA A 98 -3.88 2.04 9.68
CA ALA A 98 -2.76 2.37 8.80
C ALA A 98 -3.25 2.80 7.41
N PRO A 99 -2.36 3.29 6.54
CA PRO A 99 -2.65 3.42 5.13
C PRO A 99 -2.90 2.07 4.46
N ASP A 100 -3.66 2.10 3.38
CA ASP A 100 -3.87 1.04 2.41
C ASP A 100 -4.20 1.66 1.04
N VAL A 101 -4.84 0.92 0.11
CA VAL A 101 -5.16 1.42 -1.23
C VAL A 101 -5.94 2.73 -1.15
N TYR A 102 -5.40 3.75 -1.83
CA TYR A 102 -5.89 5.13 -1.89
C TYR A 102 -6.01 5.87 -0.54
N THR A 103 -5.32 5.42 0.50
CA THR A 103 -5.04 6.24 1.68
C THR A 103 -3.55 6.47 1.85
N ASN A 104 -3.16 7.56 2.51
CA ASN A 104 -1.78 8.05 2.51
C ASN A 104 -1.47 8.77 3.83
N PRO A 105 -0.24 9.28 4.04
CA PRO A 105 0.12 9.95 5.27
C PRO A 105 -0.77 11.15 5.63
N GLN A 106 -1.21 11.94 4.65
CA GLN A 106 -2.12 13.06 4.92
C GLN A 106 -3.43 12.59 5.55
N ILE A 107 -4.04 11.54 4.97
CA ILE A 107 -5.28 10.95 5.50
C ILE A 107 -5.08 10.40 6.91
N MET A 108 -3.93 9.75 7.19
CA MET A 108 -3.61 9.30 8.55
C MET A 108 -3.44 10.46 9.52
N GLY A 109 -2.92 11.60 9.06
CA GLY A 109 -2.82 12.84 9.84
C GLY A 109 -4.19 13.35 10.26
N TRP A 110 -5.12 13.50 9.31
CA TRP A 110 -6.50 13.90 9.60
C TRP A 110 -7.21 12.96 10.55
N MET A 111 -7.04 11.64 10.36
CA MET A 111 -7.67 10.64 11.21
C MET A 111 -7.11 10.65 12.65
N MET A 112 -5.80 10.85 12.82
CA MET A 112 -5.16 10.98 14.13
C MET A 112 -5.63 12.23 14.88
N ASP A 113 -5.71 13.35 14.15
CA ASP A 113 -6.18 14.63 14.66
C ASP A 113 -7.63 14.52 15.15
N GLU A 114 -8.52 13.94 14.33
CA GLU A 114 -9.92 13.71 14.69
C GLU A 114 -10.06 12.83 15.94
N TYR A 115 -9.34 11.72 16.01
CA TYR A 115 -9.35 10.86 17.18
C TYR A 115 -8.84 11.58 18.44
N SER A 116 -7.77 12.36 18.31
CA SER A 116 -7.19 13.11 19.43
C SER A 116 -8.17 14.18 19.95
N LYS A 117 -8.90 14.84 19.03
CA LYS A 117 -9.98 15.78 19.38
C LYS A 117 -11.10 15.09 20.16
N LEU A 118 -11.57 13.93 19.69
CA LEU A 118 -12.65 13.17 20.34
C LEU A 118 -12.23 12.64 21.72
N LYS A 119 -10.98 12.21 21.89
CA LYS A 119 -10.45 11.77 23.18
C LYS A 119 -10.07 12.92 24.12
N GLY A 120 -9.93 14.14 23.62
CA GLY A 120 -9.53 15.31 24.40
C GLY A 120 -8.04 15.37 24.75
N CYS A 121 -7.19 14.56 24.13
CA CYS A 121 -5.74 14.61 24.33
C CYS A 121 -4.98 14.10 23.09
N TYR A 122 -3.69 14.47 23.00
CA TYR A 122 -2.84 14.09 21.88
C TYR A 122 -2.42 12.61 21.94
N ILE A 123 -2.93 11.78 21.02
CA ILE A 123 -2.66 10.34 20.98
C ILE A 123 -2.12 9.94 19.60
N PRO A 124 -0.82 10.21 19.32
CA PRO A 124 -0.24 9.88 18.01
C PRO A 124 -0.15 8.38 17.75
N GLY A 125 -0.17 7.55 18.80
CA GLY A 125 -0.09 6.09 18.70
C GLY A 125 -1.33 5.41 18.14
N VAL A 126 -2.46 6.13 17.99
CA VAL A 126 -3.71 5.52 17.49
C VAL A 126 -3.61 5.05 16.04
N ILE A 127 -2.76 5.67 15.23
CA ILE A 127 -2.64 5.35 13.80
C ILE A 127 -1.19 5.43 13.33
N THR A 128 -0.78 4.49 12.48
CA THR A 128 0.57 4.45 11.89
C THR A 128 0.58 5.01 10.48
N GLY A 129 1.76 5.26 9.91
CA GLY A 129 1.89 5.78 8.53
C GLY A 129 1.56 7.27 8.40
N LYS A 130 1.63 8.01 9.50
CA LYS A 130 1.47 9.47 9.58
C LYS A 130 2.63 10.22 8.91
N PRO A 131 2.48 11.52 8.61
CA PRO A 131 3.59 12.38 8.22
C PRO A 131 4.65 12.44 9.32
N LEU A 132 5.92 12.68 8.95
CA LEU A 132 7.03 12.76 9.90
C LEU A 132 6.79 13.85 10.97
N SER A 133 6.25 15.00 10.57
CA SER A 133 5.89 16.10 11.47
C SER A 133 4.84 15.75 12.52
N LEU A 134 4.08 14.66 12.33
CA LEU A 134 3.04 14.18 13.24
C LEU A 134 3.42 12.87 13.94
N GLY A 135 4.72 12.56 14.07
CA GLY A 135 5.18 11.32 14.71
C GLY A 135 5.13 10.11 13.77
N GLY A 136 5.31 10.32 12.47
CA GLY A 136 5.59 9.26 11.50
C GLY A 136 7.00 8.70 11.66
N SER A 137 7.23 7.48 11.16
CA SER A 137 8.56 6.84 11.18
C SER A 137 9.30 7.08 9.87
N GLN A 138 10.60 7.37 9.96
CA GLN A 138 11.51 7.28 8.82
C GLN A 138 11.56 5.84 8.30
N GLY A 139 11.89 5.67 7.01
CA GLY A 139 11.94 4.36 6.34
C GLY A 139 10.58 3.69 6.10
N ARG A 140 9.45 4.34 6.46
CA ARG A 140 8.12 3.76 6.24
C ARG A 140 7.74 3.65 4.77
N GLY A 141 8.20 4.59 3.93
CA GLY A 141 7.78 4.71 2.54
C GLY A 141 8.06 3.46 1.71
N ASP A 142 9.26 2.90 1.86
CA ASP A 142 9.74 1.75 1.10
C ASP A 142 9.72 0.44 1.90
N ALA A 143 9.39 0.47 3.20
CA ALA A 143 9.46 -0.69 4.11
C ALA A 143 8.79 -1.97 3.55
N THR A 144 7.61 -1.85 2.93
CA THR A 144 6.91 -3.01 2.36
C THR A 144 7.72 -3.64 1.22
N ALA A 145 8.21 -2.81 0.29
CA ALA A 145 9.00 -3.27 -0.84
C ALA A 145 10.34 -3.84 -0.38
N ARG A 146 11.00 -3.16 0.56
CA ARG A 146 12.27 -3.58 1.15
C ARG A 146 12.16 -4.94 1.85
N GLY A 147 11.10 -5.17 2.62
CA GLY A 147 10.82 -6.48 3.20
C GLY A 147 10.64 -7.55 2.13
N GLY A 148 9.88 -7.26 1.06
CA GLY A 148 9.73 -8.18 -0.07
C GLY A 148 11.06 -8.52 -0.74
N VAL A 149 11.90 -7.53 -1.03
CA VAL A 149 13.23 -7.75 -1.61
C VAL A 149 14.12 -8.60 -0.70
N TYR A 150 14.08 -8.39 0.63
CA TYR A 150 14.82 -9.24 1.56
C TYR A 150 14.34 -10.69 1.54
N THR A 151 13.02 -10.93 1.43
CA THR A 151 12.51 -12.31 1.27
C THR A 151 12.95 -12.94 -0.07
N ILE A 152 13.01 -12.16 -1.16
CA ILE A 152 13.51 -12.63 -2.46
C ILE A 152 15.00 -12.99 -2.39
N ILE A 153 15.81 -12.18 -1.70
CA ILE A 153 17.24 -12.46 -1.50
C ILE A 153 17.44 -13.79 -0.78
N GLU A 154 16.71 -14.06 0.30
CA GLU A 154 16.82 -15.34 1.02
C GLU A 154 16.30 -16.52 0.20
N ALA A 155 15.22 -16.34 -0.56
CA ALA A 155 14.71 -17.36 -1.47
C ALA A 155 15.72 -17.69 -2.58
N ALA A 156 16.34 -16.67 -3.18
CA ALA A 156 17.35 -16.85 -4.22
C ALA A 156 18.58 -17.60 -3.71
N LYS A 157 19.06 -17.30 -2.49
CA LYS A 157 20.14 -18.06 -1.85
C LYS A 157 19.77 -19.53 -1.68
N HIS A 158 18.55 -19.81 -1.23
CA HIS A 158 18.07 -21.18 -1.04
C HIS A 158 17.97 -21.95 -2.37
N LEU A 159 17.56 -21.28 -3.44
CA LEU A 159 17.38 -21.85 -4.78
C LEU A 159 18.66 -21.84 -5.64
N GLY A 160 19.75 -21.22 -5.16
CA GLY A 160 21.00 -21.08 -5.92
C GLY A 160 20.90 -20.11 -7.11
N ILE A 161 20.00 -19.12 -7.04
CA ILE A 161 19.81 -18.12 -8.10
C ILE A 161 20.72 -16.92 -7.84
N ASP A 162 21.54 -16.55 -8.82
CA ASP A 162 22.31 -15.31 -8.79
C ASP A 162 21.45 -14.12 -9.23
N LEU A 163 20.99 -13.33 -8.25
CA LEU A 163 20.16 -12.17 -8.52
C LEU A 163 20.87 -11.08 -9.33
N SER A 164 22.20 -11.03 -9.36
CA SER A 164 22.93 -10.01 -10.13
C SER A 164 22.84 -10.23 -11.64
N ALA A 165 22.57 -11.48 -12.07
CA ALA A 165 22.30 -11.84 -13.45
C ALA A 165 20.80 -12.03 -13.75
N ALA A 166 19.95 -12.01 -12.72
CA ALA A 166 18.53 -12.31 -12.83
C ALA A 166 17.72 -11.21 -13.54
N THR A 167 16.68 -11.67 -14.26
CA THR A 167 15.64 -10.85 -14.87
C THR A 167 14.41 -10.74 -13.96
N VAL A 168 13.81 -9.56 -13.92
CA VAL A 168 12.67 -9.26 -13.03
C VAL A 168 11.54 -8.59 -13.79
N ALA A 169 10.32 -9.04 -13.55
CA ALA A 169 9.09 -8.36 -13.94
C ALA A 169 8.31 -7.90 -12.70
N VAL A 170 7.77 -6.67 -12.72
CA VAL A 170 7.00 -6.11 -11.61
C VAL A 170 5.60 -5.72 -12.08
N GLN A 171 4.57 -6.44 -11.63
CA GLN A 171 3.19 -6.07 -11.89
C GLN A 171 2.74 -5.04 -10.85
N GLY A 172 2.24 -3.90 -11.32
CA GLY A 172 1.84 -2.78 -10.47
C GLY A 172 3.02 -1.87 -10.12
N TYR A 173 2.88 -0.58 -10.42
CA TYR A 173 3.94 0.42 -10.24
C TYR A 173 3.54 1.52 -9.24
N GLY A 174 2.76 1.15 -8.22
CA GLY A 174 2.43 2.01 -7.08
C GLY A 174 3.60 2.09 -6.08
N ASN A 175 3.32 2.50 -4.85
CA ASN A 175 4.34 2.64 -3.81
C ASN A 175 5.16 1.35 -3.58
N ALA A 176 4.51 0.19 -3.50
CA ALA A 176 5.21 -1.08 -3.30
C ALA A 176 6.01 -1.48 -4.54
N GLY A 177 5.38 -1.53 -5.71
CA GLY A 177 6.02 -2.00 -6.94
C GLY A 177 7.16 -1.11 -7.44
N SER A 178 7.03 0.21 -7.41
CA SER A 178 8.12 1.10 -7.84
C SER A 178 9.35 0.99 -6.93
N HIS A 179 9.14 0.97 -5.61
CA HIS A 179 10.23 0.73 -4.67
C HIS A 179 10.81 -0.68 -4.81
N ALA A 180 10.01 -1.71 -5.11
CA ALA A 180 10.51 -3.06 -5.33
C ALA A 180 11.41 -3.12 -6.57
N ALA A 181 10.99 -2.50 -7.68
CA ALA A 181 11.80 -2.41 -8.90
C ALA A 181 13.12 -1.68 -8.66
N ILE A 182 13.08 -0.51 -8.00
CA ILE A 182 14.27 0.27 -7.65
C ILE A 182 15.21 -0.53 -6.74
N LEU A 183 14.68 -1.20 -5.71
CA LEU A 183 15.50 -1.95 -4.75
C LEU A 183 16.10 -3.22 -5.37
N MET A 184 15.35 -3.98 -6.18
CA MET A 184 15.90 -5.10 -6.96
C MET A 184 17.03 -4.61 -7.88
N HIS A 185 16.82 -3.50 -8.59
CA HIS A 185 17.88 -2.96 -9.45
C HIS A 185 19.11 -2.49 -8.65
N THR A 186 18.93 -1.74 -7.56
CA THR A 186 20.03 -1.08 -6.86
C THR A 186 20.77 -1.99 -5.89
N VAL A 187 20.04 -2.82 -5.15
CA VAL A 187 20.57 -3.70 -4.09
C VAL A 187 21.06 -5.02 -4.67
N THR A 188 20.28 -5.65 -5.56
CA THR A 188 20.61 -6.99 -6.08
C THR A 188 21.21 -6.97 -7.48
N LYS A 189 21.26 -5.80 -8.13
CA LYS A 189 21.75 -5.61 -9.52
C LYS A 189 20.92 -6.32 -10.59
N SER A 190 19.74 -6.81 -10.20
CA SER A 190 18.85 -7.51 -11.13
C SER A 190 18.38 -6.60 -12.25
N LYS A 191 18.21 -7.17 -13.44
CA LYS A 191 17.72 -6.46 -14.62
C LYS A 191 16.20 -6.42 -14.59
N ILE A 192 15.63 -5.23 -14.40
CA ILE A 192 14.18 -5.05 -14.52
C ILE A 192 13.84 -5.01 -16.01
N ILE A 193 13.15 -6.01 -16.53
CA ILE A 193 12.83 -6.09 -17.96
C ILE A 193 11.38 -5.74 -18.26
N ALA A 194 10.49 -5.78 -17.26
CA ALA A 194 9.10 -5.40 -17.44
C ALA A 194 8.51 -4.78 -16.18
N VAL A 195 7.65 -3.77 -16.36
CA VAL A 195 6.81 -3.24 -15.27
C VAL A 195 5.41 -2.91 -15.79
N SER A 196 4.39 -2.94 -14.92
CA SER A 196 3.04 -2.51 -15.31
C SER A 196 2.32 -1.66 -14.29
N ASP A 197 1.24 -1.01 -14.72
CA ASP A 197 0.26 -0.38 -13.85
C ASP A 197 -1.18 -0.64 -14.32
N SER A 198 -2.13 0.11 -13.77
CA SER A 198 -3.55 -0.06 -14.07
C SER A 198 -3.92 0.13 -15.55
N LYS A 199 -3.09 0.80 -16.36
CA LYS A 199 -3.37 1.07 -17.77
C LYS A 199 -2.65 0.11 -18.73
N GLY A 200 -1.65 -0.63 -18.28
CA GLY A 200 -0.86 -1.54 -19.12
C GLY A 200 0.56 -1.73 -18.61
N GLY A 201 1.38 -2.45 -19.36
CA GLY A 201 2.78 -2.72 -19.05
C GLY A 201 3.74 -2.21 -20.11
N ILE A 202 5.02 -2.20 -19.75
CA ILE A 202 6.14 -1.92 -20.65
C ILE A 202 7.19 -3.02 -20.51
N TYR A 203 7.86 -3.33 -21.61
CA TYR A 203 8.90 -4.35 -21.71
C TYR A 203 10.13 -3.82 -22.45
N ASN A 204 11.31 -4.15 -21.94
CA ASN A 204 12.58 -3.96 -22.63
C ASN A 204 13.56 -5.05 -22.21
N GLU A 205 13.92 -5.92 -23.15
CA GLU A 205 14.88 -7.01 -22.93
C GLU A 205 16.27 -6.51 -22.48
N GLN A 206 16.65 -5.30 -22.92
CA GLN A 206 17.92 -4.66 -22.52
C GLN A 206 17.87 -4.09 -21.09
N GLY A 207 16.68 -4.01 -20.49
CA GLY A 207 16.44 -3.50 -19.15
C GLY A 207 15.82 -2.11 -19.12
N LEU A 208 15.15 -1.84 -18.01
CA LEU A 208 14.50 -0.58 -17.67
C LEU A 208 15.24 0.03 -16.48
N ASP A 209 15.46 1.34 -16.51
CA ASP A 209 15.85 2.09 -15.30
C ASP A 209 14.59 2.38 -14.48
N PRO A 210 14.40 1.76 -13.31
CA PRO A 210 13.16 1.89 -12.55
C PRO A 210 12.89 3.32 -12.07
N SER A 211 13.94 4.12 -11.87
CA SER A 211 13.83 5.51 -11.40
C SER A 211 13.31 6.41 -12.52
N HIS A 212 13.82 6.24 -13.74
CA HIS A 212 13.32 6.96 -14.91
C HIS A 212 11.89 6.55 -15.27
N VAL A 213 11.54 5.27 -15.13
CA VAL A 213 10.15 4.82 -15.33
C VAL A 213 9.21 5.43 -14.29
N LEU A 214 9.66 5.56 -13.03
CA LEU A 214 8.87 6.21 -11.98
C LEU A 214 8.65 7.70 -12.31
N GLN A 215 9.69 8.39 -12.76
CA GLN A 215 9.58 9.79 -13.19
C GLN A 215 8.57 9.94 -14.34
N HIS A 216 8.71 9.13 -15.40
CA HIS A 216 7.76 9.11 -16.52
C HIS A 216 6.33 8.88 -16.06
N LYS A 217 6.11 7.94 -15.14
CA LYS A 217 4.78 7.69 -14.58
C LYS A 217 4.23 8.90 -13.83
N MET A 218 5.05 9.63 -13.09
CA MET A 218 4.62 10.83 -12.37
C MET A 218 4.19 11.95 -13.33
N GLU A 219 4.85 12.04 -14.49
CA GLU A 219 4.58 13.06 -15.50
C GLU A 219 3.39 12.68 -16.41
N ALA A 220 3.38 11.45 -16.93
CA ALA A 220 2.38 10.94 -17.89
C ALA A 220 1.15 10.29 -17.21
N GLY A 221 1.20 10.04 -15.90
CA GLY A 221 0.16 9.35 -15.15
C GLY A 221 0.07 7.84 -15.41
N SER A 222 1.04 7.26 -16.11
CA SER A 222 1.16 5.81 -16.32
C SER A 222 2.56 5.42 -16.83
N VAL A 223 2.95 4.15 -16.67
CA VAL A 223 4.19 3.60 -17.21
C VAL A 223 4.17 3.42 -18.74
N ILE A 224 2.99 3.33 -19.36
CA ILE A 224 2.88 3.10 -20.81
C ILE A 224 3.52 4.24 -21.61
N ASN A 225 3.96 3.92 -22.82
CA ASN A 225 4.68 4.82 -23.73
C ASN A 225 6.02 5.34 -23.15
N PHE A 226 6.63 4.60 -22.22
CA PHE A 226 7.98 4.89 -21.78
C PHE A 226 8.97 4.78 -22.96
N PRO A 227 9.84 5.77 -23.19
CA PRO A 227 10.77 5.73 -24.33
C PRO A 227 11.65 4.48 -24.33
N LYS A 228 11.85 3.91 -25.53
CA LYS A 228 12.68 2.70 -25.75
C LYS A 228 12.16 1.44 -25.03
N ALA A 229 10.88 1.39 -24.67
CA ALA A 229 10.21 0.18 -24.24
C ALA A 229 9.01 -0.13 -25.14
N GLU A 230 8.70 -1.40 -25.29
CA GLU A 230 7.50 -1.89 -25.96
C GLU A 230 6.32 -1.87 -24.97
N ASN A 231 5.16 -1.40 -25.41
CA ASN A 231 3.93 -1.52 -24.62
C ASN A 231 3.42 -2.96 -24.69
N ILE A 232 3.14 -3.53 -23.54
CA ILE A 232 2.55 -4.87 -23.38
C ILE A 232 1.31 -4.79 -22.50
N SER A 233 0.46 -5.80 -22.55
CA SER A 233 -0.67 -5.95 -21.65
C SER A 233 -0.24 -6.44 -20.26
N ASN A 234 -1.11 -6.22 -19.27
CA ASN A 234 -0.92 -6.76 -17.92
C ASN A 234 -0.85 -8.29 -17.90
N ARG A 235 -1.50 -8.95 -18.86
CA ARG A 235 -1.49 -10.40 -19.01
C ARG A 235 -0.15 -10.87 -19.57
N GLU A 236 0.32 -10.25 -20.65
CA GLU A 236 1.61 -10.59 -21.26
C GLU A 236 2.75 -10.44 -20.25
N LEU A 237 2.72 -9.42 -19.39
CA LEU A 237 3.73 -9.26 -18.32
C LEU A 237 3.80 -10.49 -17.40
N LEU A 238 2.64 -11.04 -17.01
CA LEU A 238 2.56 -12.21 -16.13
C LEU A 238 3.03 -13.51 -16.81
N GLU A 239 3.00 -13.55 -18.14
CA GLU A 239 3.40 -14.69 -18.95
C GLU A 239 4.88 -14.62 -19.38
N LEU A 240 5.58 -13.51 -19.06
CA LEU A 240 7.01 -13.36 -19.36
C LEU A 240 7.85 -14.41 -18.64
N LYS A 241 8.85 -14.94 -19.34
CA LYS A 241 9.87 -15.80 -18.76
C LYS A 241 10.88 -14.93 -18.03
N VAL A 242 10.75 -14.84 -16.72
CA VAL A 242 11.67 -14.12 -15.82
C VAL A 242 12.09 -15.00 -14.67
N ASP A 243 13.23 -14.67 -14.07
CA ASP A 243 13.71 -15.35 -12.87
C ASP A 243 12.90 -14.95 -11.63
N VAL A 244 12.41 -13.69 -11.59
CA VAL A 244 11.59 -13.17 -10.49
C VAL A 244 10.39 -12.39 -11.01
N LEU A 245 9.19 -12.76 -10.58
CA LEU A 245 7.96 -12.02 -10.81
C LEU A 245 7.44 -11.42 -9.49
N CYS A 246 7.25 -10.10 -9.47
CA CYS A 246 6.80 -9.34 -8.30
C CYS A 246 5.38 -8.76 -8.53
N PRO A 247 4.31 -9.42 -8.08
CA PRO A 247 2.97 -8.84 -8.09
C PRO A 247 2.77 -7.89 -6.89
N ALA A 248 2.60 -6.58 -7.14
CA ALA A 248 2.71 -5.52 -6.12
C ALA A 248 1.68 -4.38 -6.21
#